data_AF-A0A7Y8NZ31-F1
#
_entry.id   AF-A0A7Y8NZ31-F1
#
_cell.length_a   1.000
_cell.length_b   1.000
_cell.length_c   1.000
_cell.angle_alpha   90.00
_cell.angle_beta   90.00
_cell.angle_gamma   90.00
#
_symmetry.space_group_name_H-M   'P 1'
#
loop_
_entity.id
_entity.type
_entity.pdbx_description
1 polymer ?
#
loop_
_entity_poly.entity_id
_entity_poly.type
_entity_poly.pdbx_seq_one_letter_code
_entity_poly.pdbx_strand_id
1 'polypeptide(L)'
;TNAKTYINKIKQLTQDLPNEKGFVYFQDEAGKIIFSDYVQDINKFSKKVFNSKSKKWEQVQKDVEQINFELTGTDIIAKLILNSKKVKKKEVLPFGLYFRNNKYIVEKNTLNKTEKAILKFRSFTQGAKAVQFIGAQEEYNDVNVLKQKIEFRKRNELWLGTGRKLGEKLFLIIENGKVISFGFYELFTQIQTLSKLAKLKIDLQLSSTDLNNELQLALLRGDFETLPLPK
;
A
#
# COMPACT_ATOMS: atom_id res chain seq x y z
N THR A 1 -22.88 32.70 -20.35
CA THR A 1 -22.96 31.45 -21.14
C THR A 1 -21.60 30.80 -21.13
N ASN A 2 -21.29 29.96 -20.12
CA ASN A 2 -20.00 29.27 -20.09
C ASN A 2 -20.03 28.18 -21.16
N ALA A 3 -19.46 28.45 -22.33
CA ALA A 3 -19.24 27.43 -23.33
C ALA A 3 -18.55 26.22 -22.67
N LYS A 4 -18.97 24.99 -23.04
CA LYS A 4 -18.32 23.73 -22.68
C LYS A 4 -16.93 23.66 -23.33
N THR A 5 -16.01 24.52 -22.90
CA THR A 5 -14.63 24.46 -23.33
C THR A 5 -13.95 23.30 -22.62
N TYR A 6 -12.99 22.68 -23.29
CA TYR A 6 -12.19 21.61 -22.70
C TYR A 6 -11.53 22.04 -21.37
N ILE A 7 -11.11 23.31 -21.28
CA ILE A 7 -10.53 23.90 -20.07
C ILE A 7 -11.54 23.92 -18.91
N ASN A 8 -12.79 24.30 -19.18
CA ASN A 8 -13.85 24.30 -18.16
C ASN A 8 -14.16 22.88 -17.69
N LYS A 9 -14.19 21.89 -18.60
CA LYS A 9 -14.36 20.47 -18.27
C LYS A 9 -13.26 19.99 -17.31
N ILE A 10 -11.99 20.28 -17.61
CA ILE A 10 -10.87 19.91 -16.73
C ILE A 10 -11.02 20.54 -15.35
N LYS A 11 -11.35 21.84 -15.30
CA LYS A 11 -11.51 22.55 -14.03
C LYS A 11 -12.59 21.89 -13.17
N GLN A 12 -13.74 21.57 -13.75
CA GLN A 12 -14.84 20.91 -13.04
C GLN A 12 -14.46 19.51 -12.56
N LEU A 13 -13.85 18.68 -13.42
CA LEU A 13 -13.51 17.29 -13.08
C LEU A 13 -12.36 17.16 -12.07
N THR A 14 -11.53 18.19 -11.89
CA THR A 14 -10.32 18.13 -11.07
C THR A 14 -10.35 19.03 -9.84
N GLN A 15 -11.42 19.81 -9.64
CA GLN A 15 -11.50 20.83 -8.58
C GLN A 15 -11.34 20.22 -7.18
N ASP A 16 -12.06 19.14 -6.90
CA ASP A 16 -12.15 18.55 -5.56
C ASP A 16 -11.35 17.25 -5.39
N LEU A 17 -10.45 16.95 -6.35
CA LEU A 17 -9.61 15.77 -6.26
C LEU A 17 -8.50 15.96 -5.22
N PRO A 18 -8.26 14.97 -4.34
CA PRO A 18 -7.25 15.09 -3.30
C PRO A 18 -5.83 14.90 -3.87
N ASN A 19 -4.85 15.54 -3.24
CA ASN A 19 -3.42 15.31 -3.49
C ASN A 19 -2.91 14.12 -2.66
N GLU A 20 -3.66 13.02 -2.70
CA GLU A 20 -3.43 11.83 -1.88
C GLU A 20 -3.31 10.59 -2.77
N LYS A 21 -2.71 9.53 -2.22
CA LYS A 21 -2.63 8.24 -2.90
C LYS A 21 -3.93 7.46 -2.82
N GLY A 22 -4.27 6.77 -3.89
CA GLY A 22 -5.46 5.94 -3.93
C GLY A 22 -5.78 5.39 -5.32
N PHE A 23 -6.94 4.75 -5.43
CA PHE A 23 -7.50 4.37 -6.72
C PHE A 23 -8.28 5.54 -7.31
N VAL A 24 -8.05 5.81 -8.58
CA VAL A 24 -8.86 6.77 -9.36
C VAL A 24 -9.70 6.01 -10.36
N TYR A 25 -10.95 6.46 -10.56
CA TYR A 25 -11.94 5.89 -11.46
C TYR A 25 -12.45 6.99 -12.38
N PHE A 26 -12.11 6.91 -13.66
CA PHE A 26 -12.68 7.77 -14.70
C PHE A 26 -13.91 7.07 -15.23
N GLN A 27 -15.04 7.76 -15.23
CA GLN A 27 -16.34 7.21 -15.59
C GLN A 27 -17.01 8.03 -16.69
N ASP A 28 -17.77 7.36 -17.55
CA ASP A 28 -18.62 8.01 -18.55
C ASP A 28 -19.92 8.56 -17.92
N GLU A 29 -20.80 9.13 -18.75
CA GLU A 29 -22.09 9.69 -18.32
C GLU A 29 -23.00 8.67 -17.63
N ALA A 30 -22.90 7.39 -18.00
CA ALA A 30 -23.66 6.29 -17.42
C ALA A 30 -23.04 5.75 -16.12
N GLY A 31 -21.90 6.31 -15.68
CA GLY A 31 -21.17 5.85 -14.50
C GLY A 31 -20.29 4.62 -14.74
N LYS A 32 -20.14 4.16 -15.99
CA LYS A 32 -19.27 3.02 -16.31
C LYS A 32 -17.81 3.43 -16.21
N ILE A 33 -17.00 2.64 -15.51
CA ILE A 33 -15.57 2.87 -15.38
C ILE A 33 -14.89 2.62 -16.74
N ILE A 34 -14.37 3.69 -17.34
CA ILE A 34 -13.61 3.64 -18.60
C ILE A 34 -12.09 3.54 -18.37
N PHE A 35 -11.63 3.99 -17.20
CA PHE A 35 -10.24 3.81 -16.78
C PHE A 35 -10.15 3.79 -15.25
N SER A 36 -9.29 2.92 -14.72
CA SER A 36 -8.93 2.95 -13.30
C SER A 36 -7.49 2.52 -13.07
N ASP A 37 -6.81 3.15 -12.11
CA ASP A 37 -5.49 2.71 -11.65
C ASP A 37 -5.23 3.17 -10.20
N TYR A 38 -4.24 2.55 -9.57
CA TYR A 38 -3.65 3.03 -8.33
C TYR A 38 -2.60 4.09 -8.62
N VAL A 39 -2.70 5.24 -7.96
CA VAL A 39 -1.82 6.40 -8.19
C VAL A 39 -1.33 6.97 -6.87
N GLN A 40 -0.11 7.54 -6.88
CA GLN A 40 0.48 8.16 -5.69
C GLN A 40 -0.12 9.53 -5.36
N ASP A 41 -0.76 10.16 -6.34
CA ASP A 41 -1.41 11.47 -6.22
C ASP A 41 -2.55 11.54 -7.23
N ILE A 42 -3.79 11.46 -6.74
CA ILE A 42 -5.01 11.40 -7.56
C ILE A 42 -5.17 12.68 -8.38
N ASN A 43 -5.05 13.86 -7.75
CA ASN A 43 -5.21 15.14 -8.44
C ASN A 43 -4.14 15.32 -9.54
N LYS A 44 -2.87 15.11 -9.19
CA LYS A 44 -1.76 15.28 -10.13
C LYS A 44 -1.84 14.30 -11.29
N PHE A 45 -2.20 13.04 -11.02
CA PHE A 45 -2.39 12.06 -12.08
C PHE A 45 -3.53 12.46 -13.02
N SER A 46 -4.69 12.85 -12.49
CA SER A 46 -5.84 13.26 -13.31
C SER A 46 -5.52 14.47 -14.20
N LYS A 47 -4.87 15.50 -13.65
CA LYS A 47 -4.39 16.64 -14.45
C LYS A 47 -3.39 16.21 -15.53
N LYS A 48 -2.48 15.29 -15.21
CA LYS A 48 -1.55 14.72 -16.19
C LYS A 48 -2.28 14.00 -17.33
N VAL A 49 -3.33 13.24 -17.02
CA VAL A 49 -4.16 12.57 -18.04
C VAL A 49 -4.76 13.62 -18.97
N PHE A 50 -5.42 14.66 -18.45
CA PHE A 50 -6.04 15.69 -19.28
C PHE A 50 -5.07 16.56 -20.09
N ASN A 51 -3.85 16.78 -19.58
CA ASN A 51 -2.83 17.58 -20.27
C ASN A 51 -1.95 16.73 -21.21
N SER A 52 -2.18 15.42 -21.28
CA SER A 52 -1.37 14.54 -22.11
C SER A 52 -1.74 14.63 -23.58
N LYS A 53 -0.72 14.65 -24.45
CA LYS A 53 -0.87 14.54 -25.92
C LYS A 53 -0.78 13.10 -26.43
N SER A 54 -0.74 12.11 -25.53
CA SER A 54 -0.61 10.70 -25.93
C SER A 54 -1.95 10.15 -26.41
N LYS A 55 -1.94 9.47 -27.56
CA LYS A 55 -3.12 8.77 -28.12
C LYS A 55 -3.82 7.85 -27.13
N LYS A 56 -3.09 7.29 -26.17
CA LYS A 56 -3.64 6.45 -25.09
C LYS A 56 -4.75 7.17 -24.30
N TRP A 57 -4.61 8.48 -24.09
CA TRP A 57 -5.52 9.25 -23.24
C TRP A 57 -6.65 9.93 -24.00
N GLU A 58 -6.60 10.00 -25.33
CA GLU A 58 -7.60 10.69 -26.16
C GLU A 58 -9.02 10.19 -25.87
N GLN A 59 -9.21 8.87 -25.85
CA GLN A 59 -10.54 8.29 -25.57
C GLN A 59 -10.99 8.59 -24.14
N VAL A 60 -10.10 8.45 -23.15
CA VAL A 60 -10.43 8.73 -21.75
C VAL A 60 -10.79 10.21 -21.55
N GLN A 61 -10.03 11.13 -22.17
CA GLN A 61 -10.28 12.57 -22.10
C GLN A 61 -11.62 12.96 -22.73
N LYS A 62 -11.98 12.29 -23.84
CA LYS A 62 -13.23 12.53 -24.56
C LYS A 62 -14.43 12.05 -23.74
N ASP A 63 -14.39 10.81 -23.28
CA ASP A 63 -15.56 10.11 -22.74
C ASP A 63 -15.77 10.31 -21.23
N VAL A 64 -14.74 10.73 -20.49
CA VAL A 64 -14.89 10.92 -19.04
C VAL A 64 -15.86 12.05 -18.74
N GLU A 65 -16.88 11.77 -17.95
CA GLU A 65 -17.81 12.77 -17.43
C GLU A 65 -17.74 12.89 -15.90
N GLN A 66 -17.14 11.91 -15.22
CA GLN A 66 -16.98 11.91 -13.76
C GLN A 66 -15.65 11.28 -13.32
N ILE A 67 -15.09 11.76 -12.22
CA ILE A 67 -13.90 11.15 -11.58
C ILE A 67 -14.22 10.85 -10.12
N ASN A 68 -14.24 9.56 -9.79
CA ASN A 68 -14.37 9.08 -8.42
C ASN A 68 -13.04 8.51 -7.94
N PHE A 69 -12.88 8.36 -6.62
CA PHE A 69 -11.65 7.83 -6.05
C PHE A 69 -11.90 7.07 -4.74
N GLU A 70 -10.96 6.18 -4.42
CA GLU A 70 -10.86 5.48 -3.15
C GLU A 70 -9.47 5.74 -2.56
N LEU A 71 -9.40 6.50 -1.46
CA LEU A 71 -8.15 6.74 -0.76
C LEU A 71 -7.60 5.45 -0.17
N THR A 72 -6.28 5.31 -0.15
CA THR A 72 -5.64 4.14 0.48
C THR A 72 -4.81 4.51 1.69
N GLY A 73 -4.30 5.74 1.79
CA GLY A 73 -3.38 6.18 2.86
C GLY A 73 -1.99 5.54 2.78
N THR A 74 -1.92 4.22 2.59
CA THR A 74 -0.67 3.45 2.46
C THR A 74 -0.69 2.53 1.23
N ASP A 75 0.50 2.10 0.78
CA ASP A 75 0.62 1.09 -0.28
C ASP A 75 0.14 -0.30 0.19
N ILE A 76 0.25 -0.59 1.50
CA ILE A 76 -0.27 -1.82 2.12
C ILE A 76 -1.78 -1.92 1.93
N ILE A 77 -2.52 -0.85 2.24
CA ILE A 77 -3.98 -0.80 2.04
C ILE A 77 -4.34 -0.96 0.57
N ALA A 78 -3.61 -0.33 -0.35
CA ALA A 78 -3.85 -0.49 -1.78
C ALA A 78 -3.74 -1.96 -2.22
N LYS A 79 -2.73 -2.67 -1.73
CA LYS A 79 -2.56 -4.11 -2.01
C LYS A 79 -3.64 -4.97 -1.38
N LEU A 80 -4.06 -4.66 -0.15
CA LEU A 80 -5.16 -5.37 0.52
C LEU A 80 -6.47 -5.24 -0.27
N ILE A 81 -6.80 -4.03 -0.75
CA ILE A 81 -7.98 -3.77 -1.60
C ILE A 81 -7.87 -4.50 -2.95
N LEU A 82 -6.70 -4.52 -3.59
CA LEU A 82 -6.52 -5.29 -4.83
C LEU A 82 -6.72 -6.78 -4.59
N ASN A 83 -6.16 -7.30 -3.50
CA ASN A 83 -6.28 -8.71 -3.13
C ASN A 83 -7.75 -9.09 -2.87
N SER A 84 -8.53 -8.28 -2.14
CA SER A 84 -9.96 -8.54 -1.93
C SER A 84 -10.77 -8.52 -3.23
N LYS A 85 -10.33 -7.74 -4.23
CA LYS A 85 -10.89 -7.71 -5.60
C LYS A 85 -10.30 -8.80 -6.53
N LYS A 86 -9.55 -9.78 -6.00
CA LYS A 86 -8.87 -10.86 -6.76
C LYS A 86 -7.87 -10.36 -7.81
N VAL A 87 -7.36 -9.14 -7.66
CA VAL A 87 -6.37 -8.54 -8.56
C VAL A 87 -4.97 -8.72 -7.96
N LYS A 88 -4.07 -9.33 -8.73
CA LYS A 88 -2.64 -9.39 -8.39
C LYS A 88 -1.86 -8.38 -9.20
N LYS A 89 -1.10 -7.53 -8.54
CA LYS A 89 -0.10 -6.67 -9.18
C LYS A 89 1.28 -7.23 -8.86
N LYS A 90 1.96 -7.82 -9.85
CA LYS A 90 3.31 -8.34 -9.67
C LYS A 90 4.25 -7.17 -9.40
N GLU A 91 4.84 -7.15 -8.22
CA GLU A 91 5.84 -6.19 -7.86
C GLU A 91 7.23 -6.77 -8.06
N VAL A 92 8.09 -6.02 -8.77
CA VAL A 92 9.49 -6.37 -8.91
C VAL A 92 10.25 -5.63 -7.83
N LEU A 93 10.89 -6.41 -6.94
CA LEU A 93 11.80 -5.92 -5.92
C LEU A 93 13.21 -6.37 -6.31
N PRO A 94 13.92 -5.63 -7.18
CA PRO A 94 15.19 -6.10 -7.74
C PRO A 94 16.35 -5.99 -6.75
N PHE A 95 16.21 -5.26 -5.64
CA PHE A 95 17.26 -5.09 -4.64
C PHE A 95 16.93 -5.85 -3.36
N GLY A 96 17.96 -6.33 -2.68
CA GLY A 96 17.87 -7.08 -1.42
C GLY A 96 18.81 -6.51 -0.36
N LEU A 97 18.40 -6.60 0.90
CA LEU A 97 19.23 -6.40 2.08
C LEU A 97 19.94 -7.70 2.43
N TYR A 98 21.25 -7.63 2.60
CA TYR A 98 22.09 -8.75 3.02
C TYR A 98 22.96 -8.31 4.20
N PHE A 99 23.48 -9.28 4.95
CA PHE A 99 24.40 -9.03 6.06
C PHE A 99 25.67 -9.86 5.84
N ARG A 100 26.80 -9.17 5.66
CA ARG A 100 28.11 -9.79 5.38
C ARG A 100 29.19 -8.99 6.09
N ASN A 101 30.21 -9.67 6.64
CA ASN A 101 31.34 -9.05 7.31
C ASN A 101 30.90 -8.01 8.37
N ASN A 102 29.90 -8.36 9.17
CA ASN A 102 29.25 -7.51 10.18
C ASN A 102 28.68 -6.18 9.65
N LYS A 103 28.29 -6.12 8.38
CA LYS A 103 27.68 -4.93 7.77
C LYS A 103 26.46 -5.29 6.94
N TYR A 104 25.47 -4.40 6.98
CA TYR A 104 24.32 -4.45 6.09
C TYR A 104 24.68 -3.86 4.73
N ILE A 105 24.34 -4.59 3.67
CA ILE A 105 24.59 -4.17 2.28
C ILE A 105 23.31 -4.31 1.46
N VAL A 106 23.18 -3.45 0.44
CA VAL A 106 22.07 -3.48 -0.50
C VAL A 106 22.62 -3.76 -1.88
N GLU A 107 22.13 -4.82 -2.52
CA GLU A 107 22.60 -5.24 -3.83
C GLU A 107 21.45 -5.74 -4.69
N LYS A 108 21.68 -5.90 -5.99
CA LYS A 108 20.71 -6.54 -6.87
C LYS A 108 20.57 -8.01 -6.46
N ASN A 109 19.32 -8.47 -6.29
CA ASN A 109 18.99 -9.86 -5.98
C ASN A 109 19.58 -10.85 -6.99
N THR A 110 19.78 -10.42 -8.25
CA THR A 110 20.38 -11.23 -9.31
C THR A 110 21.85 -11.57 -9.10
N LEU A 111 22.57 -10.80 -8.28
CA LEU A 111 23.98 -11.05 -7.96
C LEU A 111 24.16 -12.13 -6.90
N ASN A 112 23.09 -12.42 -6.13
CA ASN A 112 23.13 -13.29 -4.97
C ASN A 112 22.23 -14.51 -5.20
N LYS A 113 22.83 -15.61 -5.68
CA LYS A 113 22.11 -16.85 -6.03
C LYS A 113 21.90 -17.80 -4.83
N THR A 114 22.76 -17.71 -3.82
CA THR A 114 22.79 -18.61 -2.66
C THR A 114 22.11 -18.00 -1.44
N GLU A 115 22.35 -16.72 -1.18
CA GLU A 115 21.80 -16.02 -0.03
C GLU A 115 20.40 -15.46 -0.30
N LYS A 116 19.49 -15.71 0.64
CA LYS A 116 18.16 -15.10 0.62
C LYS A 116 18.23 -13.72 1.28
N ALA A 117 17.78 -12.71 0.54
CA ALA A 117 17.65 -11.35 1.06
C ALA A 117 16.77 -11.30 2.33
N ILE A 118 17.20 -10.53 3.32
CA ILE A 118 16.50 -10.28 4.60
C ILE A 118 15.24 -9.44 4.34
N LEU A 119 15.40 -8.37 3.57
CA LEU A 119 14.36 -7.47 3.08
C LEU A 119 14.62 -7.18 1.60
N LYS A 120 13.60 -6.76 0.87
CA LYS A 120 13.69 -6.45 -0.56
C LYS A 120 13.13 -5.06 -0.86
N PHE A 121 13.65 -4.42 -1.91
CA PHE A 121 13.37 -3.03 -2.22
C PHE A 121 13.13 -2.81 -3.71
N ARG A 122 12.31 -1.80 -4.03
CA ARG A 122 12.02 -1.35 -5.40
C ARG A 122 13.21 -0.65 -6.03
N SER A 123 14.04 0.02 -5.23
CA SER A 123 15.20 0.78 -5.68
C SER A 123 16.38 0.65 -4.72
N PHE A 124 17.60 0.86 -5.23
CA PHE A 124 18.81 0.92 -4.42
C PHE A 124 18.70 1.99 -3.32
N THR A 125 18.19 3.18 -3.67
CA THR A 125 18.01 4.30 -2.73
C THR A 125 17.09 3.94 -1.55
N GLN A 126 16.01 3.19 -1.81
CA GLN A 126 15.14 2.71 -0.74
C GLN A 126 15.90 1.76 0.21
N GLY A 127 16.69 0.84 -0.36
CA GLY A 127 17.53 -0.05 0.45
C GLY A 127 18.61 0.70 1.22
N ALA A 128 19.28 1.68 0.61
CA ALA A 128 20.31 2.48 1.27
C ALA A 128 19.73 3.24 2.49
N LYS A 129 18.52 3.79 2.35
CA LYS A 129 17.80 4.39 3.49
C LYS A 129 17.49 3.37 4.58
N ALA A 130 17.12 2.14 4.21
CA ALA A 130 16.91 1.08 5.19
C ALA A 130 18.21 0.69 5.92
N VAL A 131 19.35 0.63 5.22
CA VAL A 131 20.66 0.39 5.84
C VAL A 131 21.02 1.49 6.84
N GLN A 132 20.82 2.76 6.46
CA GLN A 132 21.05 3.89 7.37
C GLN A 132 20.14 3.81 8.61
N PHE A 133 18.85 3.52 8.41
CA PHE A 133 17.90 3.37 9.51
C PHE A 133 18.28 2.24 10.46
N ILE A 134 18.63 1.06 9.91
CA ILE A 134 19.02 -0.11 10.69
C ILE A 134 20.33 0.17 11.43
N GLY A 135 21.32 0.75 10.76
CA GLY A 135 22.63 1.06 11.36
C GLY A 135 22.58 2.17 12.42
N ALA A 136 21.50 2.96 12.48
CA ALA A 136 21.27 3.93 13.55
C ALA A 136 20.81 3.27 14.86
N GLN A 137 20.43 2.00 14.85
CA GLN A 137 19.95 1.27 16.01
C GLN A 137 20.97 0.22 16.43
N GLU A 138 21.61 0.41 17.60
CA GLU A 138 22.68 -0.46 18.08
C GLU A 138 22.23 -1.92 18.24
N GLU A 139 20.96 -2.15 18.60
CA GLU A 139 20.37 -3.48 18.74
C GLU A 139 20.42 -4.30 17.44
N TYR A 140 20.41 -3.65 16.27
CA TYR A 140 20.46 -4.33 14.98
C TYR A 140 21.88 -4.61 14.49
N ASN A 141 22.91 -4.26 15.26
CA ASN A 141 24.26 -4.77 14.97
C ASN A 141 24.31 -6.30 15.02
N ASP A 142 23.47 -6.93 15.85
CA ASP A 142 23.16 -8.36 15.75
C ASP A 142 22.04 -8.59 14.74
N VAL A 143 22.39 -9.21 13.61
CA VAL A 143 21.46 -9.60 12.55
C VAL A 143 20.34 -10.53 13.04
N ASN A 144 20.57 -11.31 14.10
CA ASN A 144 19.55 -12.20 14.65
C ASN A 144 18.44 -11.41 15.34
N VAL A 145 18.78 -10.30 16.02
CA VAL A 145 17.79 -9.37 16.62
C VAL A 145 16.93 -8.76 15.51
N LEU A 146 17.55 -8.29 14.41
CA LEU A 146 16.80 -7.78 13.27
C LEU A 146 15.86 -8.85 12.68
N LYS A 147 16.38 -10.06 12.43
CA LYS A 147 15.59 -11.18 11.88
C LYS A 147 14.42 -11.56 12.79
N GLN A 148 14.64 -11.55 14.10
CA GLN A 148 13.60 -11.82 15.10
C GLN A 148 12.54 -10.71 15.11
N LYS A 149 12.95 -9.44 15.07
CA LYS A 149 12.05 -8.28 15.01
C LYS A 149 11.09 -8.36 13.81
N ILE A 150 11.60 -8.74 12.64
CA ILE A 150 10.83 -8.86 11.39
C ILE A 150 10.29 -10.28 11.15
N GLU A 151 10.38 -11.19 12.11
CA GLU A 151 9.84 -12.53 11.95
C GLU A 151 8.31 -12.45 11.92
N PHE A 152 7.71 -13.04 10.89
CA PHE A 152 6.28 -12.91 10.59
C PHE A 152 5.57 -14.26 10.60
N ARG A 153 6.26 -15.38 10.32
CA ARG A 153 5.63 -16.65 9.89
C ARG A 153 4.75 -17.34 10.93
N LYS A 154 4.93 -17.06 12.22
CA LYS A 154 4.21 -17.73 13.32
C LYS A 154 3.27 -16.81 14.09
N ARG A 155 3.04 -15.59 13.60
CA ARG A 155 2.21 -14.61 14.28
C ARG A 155 0.73 -14.96 14.15
N ASN A 156 0.01 -14.80 15.25
CA ASN A 156 -1.45 -14.88 15.36
C ASN A 156 -1.90 -13.65 16.16
N GLU A 157 -2.07 -12.52 15.47
CA GLU A 157 -2.12 -11.20 16.08
C GLU A 157 -3.14 -10.30 15.34
N LEU A 158 -3.68 -9.33 16.08
CA LEU A 158 -4.39 -8.19 15.54
C LEU A 158 -3.40 -7.03 15.39
N TRP A 159 -3.21 -6.51 14.19
CA TRP A 159 -2.36 -5.35 13.96
C TRP A 159 -3.20 -4.11 13.70
N LEU A 160 -2.90 -3.01 14.39
CA LEU A 160 -3.58 -1.74 14.25
C LEU A 160 -2.65 -0.71 13.63
N GLY A 161 -3.09 -0.05 12.57
CA GLY A 161 -2.29 0.93 11.81
C GLY A 161 -3.11 2.14 11.38
N THR A 162 -2.48 3.03 10.62
CA THR A 162 -3.18 4.18 10.02
C THR A 162 -4.16 3.71 8.94
N GLY A 163 -5.36 4.32 8.90
CA GLY A 163 -6.39 4.03 7.90
C GLY A 163 -6.18 4.81 6.59
N ARG A 164 -7.24 4.87 5.77
CA ARG A 164 -7.21 5.49 4.44
C ARG A 164 -7.26 7.02 4.48
N LYS A 165 -7.81 7.57 5.54
CA LYS A 165 -8.08 9.00 5.75
C LYS A 165 -7.79 9.37 7.21
N LEU A 166 -7.69 10.67 7.47
CA LEU A 166 -7.56 11.18 8.84
C LEU A 166 -8.76 10.74 9.70
N GLY A 167 -8.49 10.30 10.93
CA GLY A 167 -9.51 9.79 11.83
C GLY A 167 -9.86 8.31 11.63
N GLU A 168 -9.39 7.67 10.55
CA GLU A 168 -9.60 6.23 10.31
C GLU A 168 -8.37 5.41 10.72
N LYS A 169 -8.61 4.20 11.23
CA LYS A 169 -7.60 3.21 11.57
C LYS A 169 -7.81 1.93 10.76
N LEU A 170 -6.70 1.30 10.41
CA LEU A 170 -6.64 -0.02 9.79
C LEU A 170 -6.55 -1.06 10.91
N PHE A 171 -7.25 -2.18 10.77
CA PHE A 171 -6.88 -3.40 11.47
C PHE A 171 -6.55 -4.52 10.47
N LEU A 172 -5.58 -5.36 10.81
CA LEU A 172 -5.24 -6.60 10.10
C LEU A 172 -5.39 -7.77 11.04
N ILE A 173 -6.06 -8.82 10.58
CA ILE A 173 -6.09 -10.11 11.29
C ILE A 173 -5.04 -11.00 10.64
N ILE A 174 -4.05 -11.40 11.41
CA ILE A 174 -2.96 -12.26 10.97
C ILE A 174 -3.11 -13.60 11.67
N GLU A 175 -3.10 -14.67 10.88
CA GLU A 175 -3.09 -16.04 11.35
C GLU A 175 -1.98 -16.82 10.65
N ASN A 176 -1.19 -17.57 11.43
CA ASN A 176 -0.05 -18.36 10.94
C ASN A 176 0.87 -17.56 10.00
N GLY A 177 1.13 -16.29 10.37
CA GLY A 177 1.96 -15.39 9.59
C GLY A 177 1.44 -15.06 8.19
N LYS A 178 0.11 -15.06 8.03
CA LYS A 178 -0.58 -14.60 6.82
C LYS A 178 -1.67 -13.63 7.22
N VAL A 179 -1.82 -12.55 6.45
CA VAL A 179 -2.99 -11.68 6.61
C VAL A 179 -4.17 -12.43 6.04
N ILE A 180 -5.19 -12.67 6.86
CA ILE A 180 -6.41 -13.36 6.43
C ILE A 180 -7.53 -12.37 6.12
N SER A 181 -7.58 -11.27 6.86
CA SER A 181 -8.56 -10.20 6.63
C SER A 181 -8.04 -8.87 7.13
N PHE A 182 -8.68 -7.80 6.66
CA PHE A 182 -8.41 -6.44 7.08
C PHE A 182 -9.70 -5.66 7.19
N GLY A 183 -9.69 -4.51 7.84
CA GLY A 183 -10.82 -3.61 7.82
C GLY A 183 -10.47 -2.24 8.38
N PHE A 184 -11.48 -1.38 8.43
CA PHE A 184 -11.31 0.00 8.86
C PHE A 184 -12.31 0.36 9.95
N TYR A 185 -11.92 1.28 10.81
CA TYR A 185 -12.77 1.82 11.86
C TYR A 185 -12.37 3.26 12.17
N GLU A 186 -13.31 4.05 12.67
CA GLU A 186 -13.04 5.42 13.10
C GLU A 186 -12.33 5.39 14.48
N LEU A 187 -11.35 6.28 14.68
CA LEU A 187 -10.41 6.31 15.82
C LEU A 187 -11.09 6.26 17.20
N PHE A 188 -12.25 6.90 17.33
CA PHE A 188 -13.02 6.96 18.58
C PHE A 188 -13.93 5.73 18.79
N THR A 189 -13.97 4.80 17.84
CA THR A 189 -14.76 3.58 17.93
C THR A 189 -13.99 2.51 18.69
N GLN A 190 -14.55 2.02 19.79
CA GLN A 190 -13.96 0.90 20.54
C GLN A 190 -14.15 -0.44 19.81
N ILE A 191 -13.06 -0.99 19.29
CA ILE A 191 -12.97 -2.38 18.84
C ILE A 191 -12.50 -3.26 20.01
N GLN A 192 -13.42 -3.68 20.86
CA GLN A 192 -13.10 -4.51 22.02
C GLN A 192 -13.44 -6.00 21.83
N THR A 193 -14.02 -6.41 20.69
CA THR A 193 -14.52 -7.80 20.52
C THR A 193 -14.31 -8.33 19.10
N LEU A 194 -14.10 -9.65 18.99
CA LEU A 194 -14.09 -10.38 17.71
C LEU A 194 -15.37 -10.18 16.90
N SER A 195 -16.53 -10.11 17.56
CA SER A 195 -17.82 -9.90 16.88
C SER A 195 -17.88 -8.57 16.12
N LYS A 196 -17.35 -7.48 16.70
CA LYS A 196 -17.26 -6.18 16.02
C LYS A 196 -16.30 -6.23 14.83
N LEU A 197 -15.14 -6.86 15.01
CA LEU A 197 -14.17 -7.06 13.93
C LEU A 197 -14.76 -7.87 12.77
N ALA A 198 -15.47 -8.95 13.09
CA ALA A 198 -16.07 -9.83 12.09
C ALA A 198 -17.09 -9.11 11.19
N LYS A 199 -17.75 -8.06 11.68
CA LYS A 199 -18.67 -7.24 10.88
C LYS A 199 -17.98 -6.25 9.95
N LEU A 200 -16.75 -5.85 10.28
CA LEU A 200 -15.98 -4.85 9.53
C LEU A 200 -14.89 -5.47 8.65
N LYS A 201 -14.59 -6.77 8.86
CA LYS A 201 -13.51 -7.44 8.14
C LYS A 201 -13.89 -7.69 6.68
N ILE A 202 -12.88 -7.54 5.84
CA ILE A 202 -12.87 -7.87 4.44
C ILE A 202 -11.86 -8.99 4.29
N ASP A 203 -12.35 -10.16 3.88
CA ASP A 203 -11.50 -11.34 3.71
C ASP A 203 -10.66 -11.24 2.46
N LEU A 204 -9.37 -11.58 2.58
CA LEU A 204 -8.47 -11.66 1.45
C LEU A 204 -8.81 -12.89 0.60
N GLN A 205 -8.81 -12.70 -0.72
CA GLN A 205 -9.18 -13.75 -1.67
C GLN A 205 -7.96 -14.52 -2.20
N LEU A 206 -6.76 -13.99 -1.97
CA LEU A 206 -5.50 -14.50 -2.48
C LEU A 206 -4.46 -14.56 -1.36
N SER A 207 -3.47 -15.46 -1.49
CA SER A 207 -2.32 -15.51 -0.58
C SER A 207 -1.67 -14.14 -0.40
N SER A 208 -1.50 -13.71 0.85
CA SER A 208 -0.90 -12.43 1.24
C SER A 208 0.63 -12.45 1.30
N THR A 209 1.28 -13.48 0.74
CA THR A 209 2.74 -13.67 0.83
C THR A 209 3.54 -12.55 0.16
N ASP A 210 2.93 -11.85 -0.80
CA ASP A 210 3.44 -10.66 -1.45
C ASP A 210 3.44 -9.42 -0.54
N LEU A 211 2.61 -9.40 0.51
CA LEU A 211 2.61 -8.36 1.55
C LEU A 211 3.73 -8.53 2.57
N ASN A 212 4.27 -9.75 2.73
CA ASN A 212 5.22 -10.06 3.81
C ASN A 212 6.38 -9.06 3.88
N ASN A 213 6.99 -8.72 2.74
CA ASN A 213 8.09 -7.77 2.71
C ASN A 213 7.69 -6.37 3.19
N GLU A 214 6.49 -5.89 2.82
CA GLU A 214 6.00 -4.59 3.28
C GLU A 214 5.62 -4.61 4.76
N LEU A 215 5.01 -5.69 5.24
CA LEU A 215 4.66 -5.84 6.66
C LEU A 215 5.91 -5.94 7.54
N GLN A 216 6.97 -6.59 7.06
CA GLN A 216 8.27 -6.62 7.73
C GLN A 216 8.90 -5.23 7.81
N LEU A 217 8.85 -4.45 6.73
CA LEU A 217 9.29 -3.06 6.73
C LEU A 217 8.45 -2.19 7.68
N ALA A 218 7.14 -2.44 7.73
CA ALA A 218 6.23 -1.71 8.60
C ALA A 218 6.47 -2.01 10.09
N LEU A 219 6.75 -3.27 10.45
CA LEU A 219 7.20 -3.64 11.79
C LEU A 219 8.48 -2.93 12.20
N LEU A 220 9.44 -2.84 11.26
CA LEU A 220 10.73 -2.19 11.51
C LEU A 220 10.57 -0.68 11.75
N ARG A 221 9.60 -0.03 11.08
CA ARG A 221 9.27 1.38 11.28
C ARG A 221 8.38 1.65 12.50
N GLY A 222 7.76 0.63 13.07
CA GLY A 222 6.75 0.80 14.11
C GLY A 222 5.42 1.35 13.60
N ASP A 223 5.07 1.07 12.34
CA ASP A 223 3.83 1.56 11.72
C ASP A 223 2.56 0.88 12.30
N PHE A 224 2.74 -0.24 13.01
CA PHE A 224 1.65 -1.05 13.57
C PHE A 224 1.83 -1.28 15.06
N GLU A 225 0.73 -1.15 15.80
CA GLU A 225 0.56 -1.70 17.14
C GLU A 225 0.09 -3.16 17.00
N THR A 226 0.75 -4.08 17.71
CA THR A 226 0.45 -5.52 17.65
C THR A 226 -0.22 -5.97 18.94
N LEU A 227 -1.42 -6.52 18.83
CA LEU A 227 -2.21 -7.04 19.95
C LEU A 227 -2.43 -8.55 19.78
N PRO A 228 -2.62 -9.30 20.86
CA PRO A 228 -3.13 -10.67 20.75
C PRO A 228 -4.50 -10.65 20.07
N LEU A 229 -4.84 -11.71 19.33
CA LEU A 229 -6.20 -11.85 18.80
C LEU A 229 -7.19 -11.83 19.98
N PRO A 230 -8.27 -11.02 19.90
CA PRO A 230 -9.26 -10.98 20.96
C PRO A 230 -9.88 -12.38 21.12
N LYS A 231 -10.22 -12.74 22.36
CA LYS A 231 -10.96 -13.97 22.66
C LYS A 231 -12.43 -13.87 22.24
#